data_AF-A0A839K4L8-F1
#
_entry.id   AF-A0A839K4L8-F1
#
_cell.length_a   1.000
_cell.length_b   1.000
_cell.length_c   1.000
_cell.angle_alpha   90.00
_cell.angle_beta   90.00
_cell.angle_gamma   90.00
#
_symmetry.space_group_name_H-M   'P 1'
#
loop_
_entity.id
_entity.type
_entity.pdbx_description
1 polymer ?
#
loop_
_entity_poly.entity_id
_entity_poly.type
_entity_poly.pdbx_seq_one_letter_code
_entity_poly.pdbx_strand_id
1 'polypeptide(L)' 'MIYICEICGFIFNRLGEIEECPACEAKHIRSATEEETLRLQELLEQE' A
#
# COMPACT_ATOMS: atom_id res chain seq x y z
N MET A 1 1.83 8.27 2.88
CA MET A 1 1.19 7.91 1.60
C MET A 1 1.03 6.40 1.61
N ILE A 2 -0.14 5.88 1.26
CA ILE A 2 -0.36 4.43 1.22
C ILE A 2 0.18 3.91 -0.10
N TYR A 3 0.97 2.84 -0.02
CA TYR A 3 1.56 2.16 -1.15
C TYR A 3 1.08 0.70 -1.19
N ILE A 4 0.91 0.19 -2.39
CA ILE A 4 0.48 -1.18 -2.68
C ILE A 4 1.52 -1.81 -3.60
N CYS A 5 2.04 -2.97 -3.20
CA CYS A 5 2.86 -3.78 -4.07
C CYS A 5 1.99 -4.60 -5.02
N GLU A 6 2.24 -4.50 -6.32
CA GLU A 6 1.47 -5.24 -7.34
C GLU A 6 1.88 -6.71 -7.45
N ILE A 7 3.02 -7.09 -6.85
CA ILE A 7 3.54 -8.46 -6.89
C ILE A 7 2.96 -9.32 -5.78
N CYS A 8 3.09 -8.86 -4.54
CA CYS A 8 2.63 -9.62 -3.36
C CYS A 8 1.34 -9.08 -2.75
N GLY A 9 0.81 -7.95 -3.25
CA GLY A 9 -0.38 -7.31 -2.69
C GLY A 9 -0.14 -6.64 -1.34
N PHE A 10 1.12 -6.50 -0.90
CA PHE A 10 1.43 -5.92 0.40
C PHE A 10 1.12 -4.43 0.43
N ILE A 11 0.33 -4.01 1.41
CA ILE A 11 -0.15 -2.64 1.58
C ILE A 11 0.52 -2.03 2.81
N PHE A 12 1.09 -0.84 2.66
CA PHE A 12 1.79 -0.18 3.76
C PHE A 12 1.73 1.34 3.62
N ASN A 13 1.76 2.05 4.75
CA ASN A 13 1.84 3.50 4.78
C ASN A 13 3.28 3.93 5.06
N ARG A 14 3.85 4.76 4.20
CA ARG A 14 5.18 5.35 4.42
C ARG A 14 5.18 6.84 4.08
N LEU A 15 5.95 7.60 4.84
CA LEU A 15 6.27 8.99 4.52
C LEU A 15 7.63 9.00 3.80
N GLY A 16 7.63 9.43 2.55
CA GLY A 16 8.83 9.48 1.71
C GLY A 16 8.77 8.60 0.47
N GLU A 17 9.86 8.65 -0.28
CA GLU A 17 10.09 7.89 -1.50
C GLU A 17 10.38 6.44 -1.14
N ILE A 18 9.78 5.50 -1.86
CA ILE A 18 10.11 4.09 -1.72
C ILE A 18 10.27 3.47 -3.09
N GLU A 19 11.40 2.79 -3.28
CA GLU A 19 11.75 2.15 -4.54
C GLU A 19 11.50 0.64 -4.52
N GLU A 20 11.39 0.04 -3.32
CA GLU A 20 11.32 -1.42 -3.13
C GLU A 20 10.26 -1.82 -2.09
N CYS A 21 9.51 -2.89 -2.37
CA CYS A 21 8.51 -3.41 -1.45
C CYS A 21 9.20 -3.98 -0.20
N PRO A 22 8.83 -3.57 1.03
CA PRO A 22 9.46 -4.07 2.25
C PRO A 22 9.19 -5.56 2.54
N ALA A 23 8.24 -6.19 1.82
CA ALA A 23 7.87 -7.59 2.02
C ALA A 23 8.48 -8.55 1.00
N CYS A 24 8.63 -8.13 -0.26
CA CYS A 24 9.12 -9.00 -1.34
C CYS A 24 10.28 -8.41 -2.15
N GLU A 25 10.75 -7.21 -1.78
CA GLU A 25 11.85 -6.47 -2.41
C GLU A 25 11.62 -6.14 -3.90
N ALA A 26 10.42 -6.36 -4.42
CA ALA A 26 10.05 -6.00 -5.78
C ALA A 26 9.91 -4.48 -5.93
N LYS A 27 10.30 -3.98 -7.10
CA LYS A 27 10.23 -2.55 -7.48
C LYS A 27 8.87 -2.12 -8.05
N HIS A 28 7.91 -3.05 -8.09
CA HIS A 28 6.56 -2.80 -8.57
C HIS A 28 5.66 -2.40 -7.41
N ILE A 29 5.73 -1.11 -7.07
CA ILE A 29 4.94 -0.47 -6.03
C ILE A 29 4.23 0.72 -6.64
N ARG A 30 2.94 0.84 -6.38
CA ARG A 30 2.14 1.99 -6.76
C ARG A 30 1.54 2.64 -5.53
N SER A 31 1.24 3.92 -5.61
CA SER A 31 0.39 4.57 -4.60
C SER A 31 -1.01 3.95 -4.64
N ALA A 32 -1.58 3.71 -3.47
CA ALA A 32 -2.98 3.32 -3.37
C ALA A 32 -3.86 4.41 -4.01
N THR A 33 -4.86 3.99 -4.77
CA THR A 33 -5.88 4.90 -5.28
C THR A 33 -6.78 5.33 -4.12
N GLU A 34 -7.55 6.40 -4.32
CA GLU A 34 -8.54 6.86 -3.34
C GLU A 34 -9.55 5.74 -2.99
N GLU A 35 -10.00 4.97 -3.98
CA GLU A 35 -10.93 3.85 -3.77
C GLU A 35 -10.35 2.77 -2.87
N GLU A 36 -9.10 2.34 -3.11
CA GLU A 36 -8.43 1.34 -2.28
C GLU A 36 -8.18 1.87 -0.87
N THR A 37 -7.83 3.16 -0.76
CA THR A 37 -7.62 3.83 0.53
C THR A 37 -8.90 3.89 1.35
N LEU A 38 -10.02 4.28 0.74
CA LEU A 38 -11.34 4.30 1.37
C LEU A 38 -11.73 2.90 1.85
N ARG A 39 -11.57 1.89 0.99
CA ARG A 39 -11.91 0.50 1.32
C ARG A 39 -11.09 -0.05 2.48
N LEU A 40 -9.78 0.28 2.54
CA LEU A 40 -8.92 -0.04 3.68
C LEU A 40 -9.36 0.67 4.97
N GLN A 41 -9.74 1.94 4.86
CA GLN A 41 -10.18 2.74 5.99
C GLN A 41 -11.48 2.21 6.58
N GLU A 42 -12.44 1.83 5.73
CA GLU A 42 -13.68 1.16 6.14
C GLU A 42 -13.41 -0.16 6.86
N LEU A 43 -12.46 -0.98 6.37
CA LEU A 43 -12.11 -2.24 7.03
C LEU A 43 -11.49 -2.01 8.42
N LEU A 44 -10.64 -0.98 8.57
CA LEU A 44 -9.98 -0.64 9.84
C LEU A 44 -10.94 -0.01 10.86
N GLU A 45 -11.98 0.71 10.42
CA GLU A 45 -13.00 1.28 11.31
C GLU A 45 -13.98 0.23 11.86
N GLN A 46 -13.97 -0.99 11.31
CA GLN A 46 -14.84 -2.09 11.76
C GLN A 46 -14.17 -3.02 12.79
N GLU A 47 -12.94 -2.73 13.25
CA GLU A 47 -12.23 -3.46 14.31
C GLU A 47 -12.34 -2.80 15.71
#